data_AF-A0A851IFH5-F1
#
_entry.id   AF-A0A851IFH5-F1
#
_cell.length_a   1.000
_cell.length_b   1.000
_cell.length_c   1.000
_cell.angle_alpha   90.00
_cell.angle_beta   90.00
_cell.angle_gamma   90.00
#
_symmetry.space_group_name_H-M   'P 1'
#
loop_
_entity.id
_entity.type
_entity.pdbx_description
1 polymer ?
#
loop_
_entity_poly.entity_id
_entity_poly.type
_entity_poly.pdbx_seq_one_letter_code
_entity_poly.pdbx_strand_id
1 'polypeptide(L)'
;MEQSAKKMKKYREQSAWLRTWGFCILLPLFFSLLLVLYILTGSVDIVSTDYIRLVNAYLPDTLNPAKLFMPDILTRIPLTYLFRALNVWLFRYSVNFDRLLGVLGLFLSAVVVLRYAQRMRIPAGFSLLLLVVLFSLNKWELLLNGSGYAHFLAFSLFYLHFLLLERWYQGTAGVRIRRGLLLLPWLVLLAAGPYLLVYAVCLLLCYSYCVISANRNVRRGDCLHFGLSALATLLLYLLSNHFAVYEYAGAQSFGLGTLIRDYPAFSLHFLWNGLASMLLSGELLEALLARGALTMRGIYAIGIGVALAYAAAFFLYFREGLCRRTIFPALLLLYGLGSHFVVLLSRYVFLRESYAWQSRYSLQYQSGILGILLVFALYFSERRKKGAASPALRFRKAGILLLSVAFLLGNCYTSYAEMKKLPYRRARYEEMRAAAEQLQSYTDPELEELFEYHHGGERIRAAYRILEERKLNIFRE
;
A
#
# COMPACT_ATOMS: atom_id res chain seq x y z
N MET A 1 -18.90 34.25 -30.09
CA MET A 1 -17.50 33.95 -29.71
C MET A 1 -17.12 34.47 -28.32
N GLU A 2 -17.53 35.68 -27.95
CA GLU A 2 -17.15 36.34 -26.70
C GLU A 2 -17.68 35.66 -25.42
N GLN A 3 -18.91 35.13 -25.45
CA GLN A 3 -19.46 34.32 -24.34
C GLN A 3 -18.71 32.99 -24.11
N SER A 4 -18.18 32.37 -25.18
CA SER A 4 -17.39 31.13 -25.09
C SER A 4 -15.99 31.41 -24.52
N ALA A 5 -15.40 32.56 -24.88
CA ALA A 5 -14.15 33.04 -24.30
C ALA A 5 -14.30 33.42 -22.81
N LYS A 6 -15.41 34.07 -22.42
CA LYS A 6 -15.75 34.37 -21.01
C LYS A 6 -16.01 33.10 -20.19
N LYS A 7 -16.70 32.09 -20.74
CA LYS A 7 -16.88 30.77 -20.10
C LYS A 7 -15.53 30.05 -19.91
N MET A 8 -14.66 30.07 -20.92
CA MET A 8 -13.31 29.49 -20.82
C MET A 8 -12.41 30.21 -19.82
N LYS A 9 -12.48 31.54 -19.74
CA LYS A 9 -11.71 32.34 -18.76
C LYS A 9 -12.19 32.07 -17.33
N LYS A 10 -13.51 32.05 -17.11
CA LYS A 10 -14.13 31.69 -15.81
C LYS A 10 -13.82 30.24 -15.40
N TYR A 11 -13.74 29.30 -16.35
CA TYR A 11 -13.30 27.91 -16.08
C TYR A 11 -11.79 27.79 -15.81
N ARG A 12 -10.96 28.60 -16.48
CA ARG A 12 -9.53 28.70 -16.19
C ARG A 12 -9.30 29.28 -14.79
N GLU A 13 -10.11 30.22 -14.34
CA GLU A 13 -10.02 30.83 -13.00
C GLU A 13 -10.63 29.95 -11.91
N GLN A 14 -11.78 29.31 -12.12
CA GLN A 14 -12.37 28.34 -11.17
C GLN A 14 -11.54 27.07 -10.99
N SER A 15 -10.65 26.74 -11.94
CA SER A 15 -9.68 25.65 -11.79
C SER A 15 -8.34 26.08 -11.17
N ALA A 16 -8.15 27.37 -10.85
CA ALA A 16 -6.90 27.89 -10.31
C ALA A 16 -6.70 27.57 -8.82
N TRP A 17 -7.76 27.60 -8.01
CA TRP A 17 -7.67 27.26 -6.58
C TRP A 17 -7.42 25.75 -6.35
N LEU A 18 -7.95 24.88 -7.21
CA LEU A 18 -7.60 23.44 -7.26
C LEU A 18 -6.13 23.18 -7.67
N ARG A 19 -5.42 24.21 -8.13
CA ARG A 19 -4.01 24.15 -8.55
C ARG A 19 -3.05 24.81 -7.55
N THR A 20 -3.52 25.30 -6.40
CA THR A 20 -2.65 25.85 -5.35
C THR A 20 -2.11 24.74 -4.44
N TRP A 21 -1.04 25.04 -3.71
CA TRP A 21 -0.47 24.16 -2.69
C TRP A 21 -1.51 23.67 -1.67
N GLY A 22 -2.53 24.50 -1.40
CA GLY A 22 -3.65 24.16 -0.51
C GLY A 22 -4.37 22.88 -0.93
N PHE A 23 -4.63 22.65 -2.22
CA PHE A 23 -5.29 21.41 -2.68
C PHE A 23 -4.45 20.16 -2.41
N CYS A 24 -3.14 20.24 -2.59
CA CYS A 24 -2.23 19.11 -2.39
C CYS A 24 -2.00 18.75 -0.92
N ILE A 25 -2.48 19.56 0.02
CA ILE A 25 -2.26 19.39 1.46
C ILE A 25 -3.60 19.26 2.20
N LEU A 26 -4.50 20.23 2.02
CA LEU A 26 -5.78 20.29 2.74
C LEU A 26 -6.68 19.09 2.43
N LEU A 27 -6.72 18.65 1.17
CA LEU A 27 -7.58 17.53 0.80
C LEU A 27 -7.04 16.20 1.34
N PRO A 28 -5.75 15.83 1.18
CA PRO A 28 -5.17 14.72 1.93
C PRO A 28 -5.37 14.82 3.44
N LEU A 29 -5.21 16.01 4.02
CA LEU A 29 -5.41 16.21 5.45
C LEU A 29 -6.85 15.89 5.87
N PHE A 30 -7.84 16.33 5.09
CA PHE A 30 -9.25 15.99 5.33
C PHE A 30 -9.47 14.48 5.34
N PHE A 31 -8.99 13.75 4.33
CA PHE A 31 -9.11 12.29 4.30
C PHE A 31 -8.34 11.60 5.44
N SER A 32 -7.17 12.12 5.81
CA SER A 32 -6.42 11.64 6.98
C SER A 32 -7.21 11.82 8.27
N LEU A 33 -7.87 12.97 8.47
CA LEU A 33 -8.72 13.20 9.65
C LEU A 33 -9.89 12.21 9.70
N LEU A 34 -10.49 11.87 8.55
CA LEU A 34 -11.52 10.82 8.50
C LEU A 34 -10.96 9.45 8.94
N LEU A 35 -9.73 9.10 8.55
CA LEU A 35 -9.09 7.87 9.03
C LEU A 35 -8.75 7.92 10.52
N VAL A 36 -8.34 9.08 11.04
CA VAL A 36 -8.14 9.26 12.48
C VAL A 36 -9.46 9.04 13.22
N LEU A 37 -10.55 9.63 12.76
CA LEU A 37 -11.88 9.40 13.33
C LEU A 37 -12.28 7.93 13.26
N TYR A 38 -12.05 7.25 12.14
CA TYR A 38 -12.26 5.82 12.00
C TYR A 38 -11.48 5.00 13.05
N ILE A 39 -10.20 5.29 13.24
CA ILE A 39 -9.36 4.61 14.24
C ILE A 39 -9.89 4.85 15.67
N LEU A 40 -10.13 6.11 16.04
CA LEU A 40 -10.56 6.48 17.38
C LEU A 40 -11.97 5.98 17.73
N THR A 41 -12.82 5.80 16.72
CA THR A 41 -14.18 5.27 16.90
C THR A 41 -14.24 3.74 16.83
N GLY A 42 -13.35 3.10 16.07
CA GLY A 42 -13.38 1.66 15.81
C GLY A 42 -12.41 0.82 16.61
N SER A 43 -11.57 1.43 17.45
CA SER A 43 -10.54 0.70 18.21
C SER A 43 -10.30 1.26 19.61
N VAL A 44 -9.67 0.43 20.45
CA VAL A 44 -9.15 0.81 21.77
C VAL A 44 -7.62 0.73 21.74
N ASP A 45 -6.96 1.52 22.58
CA ASP A 45 -5.49 1.55 22.72
C ASP A 45 -4.98 0.32 23.47
N ILE A 46 -5.04 -0.85 22.84
CA ILE A 46 -4.68 -2.15 23.43
C ILE A 46 -3.85 -3.01 22.48
N VAL A 47 -2.94 -3.79 23.06
CA VAL A 47 -2.02 -4.73 22.37
C VAL A 47 -2.76 -6.03 22.00
N SER A 48 -2.74 -6.40 20.72
CA SER A 48 -3.33 -7.64 20.18
C SER A 48 -2.56 -8.10 18.93
N THR A 49 -2.90 -9.26 18.39
CA THR A 49 -2.34 -9.81 17.13
C THR A 49 -0.80 -9.85 17.16
N ASP A 50 -0.14 -9.35 16.11
CA ASP A 50 1.31 -9.30 15.96
C ASP A 50 2.00 -8.47 17.06
N TYR A 51 1.30 -7.55 17.74
CA TYR A 51 1.91 -6.79 18.85
C TYR A 51 2.29 -7.69 20.02
N ILE A 52 1.60 -8.80 20.26
CA ILE A 52 1.97 -9.75 21.33
C ILE A 52 3.40 -10.24 21.13
N ARG A 53 3.75 -10.59 19.89
CA ARG A 53 5.11 -10.97 19.51
C ARG A 53 6.09 -9.81 19.67
N LEU A 54 5.69 -8.60 19.30
CA LEU A 54 6.54 -7.41 19.45
C LEU A 54 6.83 -7.09 20.91
N VAL A 55 5.84 -7.21 21.80
CA VAL A 55 6.02 -7.01 23.24
C VAL A 55 7.05 -7.99 23.77
N ASN A 56 6.82 -9.29 23.60
CA ASN A 56 7.73 -10.32 24.08
C ASN A 56 9.16 -10.15 23.54
N ALA A 57 9.30 -9.82 22.25
CA ALA A 57 10.62 -9.72 21.62
C ALA A 57 11.34 -8.39 21.91
N TYR A 58 10.63 -7.27 22.04
CA TYR A 58 11.22 -5.93 22.03
C TYR A 58 11.19 -5.26 23.41
N LEU A 59 10.06 -5.31 24.11
CA LEU A 59 9.85 -4.52 25.32
C LEU A 59 10.72 -4.91 26.53
N PRO A 60 11.20 -6.15 26.72
CA PRO A 60 12.15 -6.46 27.79
C PRO A 60 13.44 -5.63 27.73
N ASP A 61 13.88 -5.24 26.54
CA ASP A 61 15.06 -4.39 26.36
C ASP A 61 14.98 -3.70 25.00
N THR A 62 14.54 -2.44 25.02
CA THR A 62 14.19 -1.65 23.84
C THR A 62 15.40 -1.21 23.02
N LEU A 63 16.58 -1.15 23.64
CA LEU A 63 17.82 -0.70 22.99
C LEU A 63 18.90 -1.79 22.96
N ASN A 64 18.52 -3.06 23.18
CA ASN A 64 19.45 -4.16 23.17
C ASN A 64 20.27 -4.21 21.85
N PRO A 65 21.59 -3.99 21.89
CA PRO A 65 22.41 -4.03 20.69
C PRO A 65 22.37 -5.39 19.99
N ALA A 66 22.28 -6.49 20.74
CA ALA A 66 22.22 -7.83 20.17
C ALA A 66 21.00 -8.00 19.27
N LYS A 67 19.86 -7.37 19.59
CA LYS A 67 18.65 -7.43 18.75
C LYS A 67 18.73 -6.55 17.51
N LEU A 68 19.59 -5.52 17.51
CA LEU A 68 19.80 -4.60 16.39
C LEU A 68 20.84 -5.10 15.38
N PHE A 69 21.78 -5.96 15.81
CA PHE A 69 22.85 -6.49 14.97
C PHE A 69 22.65 -7.97 14.60
N MET A 70 21.40 -8.38 14.40
CA MET A 70 21.09 -9.72 13.89
C MET A 70 21.33 -9.80 12.36
N PRO A 71 21.81 -10.94 11.84
CA PRO A 71 22.02 -11.11 10.40
C PRO A 71 20.74 -10.89 9.56
N ASP A 72 19.57 -11.19 10.12
CA ASP A 72 18.26 -11.04 9.48
C ASP A 72 17.59 -9.67 9.73
N ILE A 73 18.31 -8.68 10.30
CA ILE A 73 17.74 -7.40 10.74
C ILE A 73 16.97 -6.64 9.65
N LEU A 74 17.40 -6.73 8.38
CA LEU A 74 16.75 -6.00 7.28
C LEU A 74 15.38 -6.60 6.94
N THR A 75 15.12 -7.86 7.31
CA THR A 75 13.79 -8.46 7.23
C THR A 75 12.88 -8.03 8.39
N ARG A 76 13.46 -7.61 9.52
CA ARG A 76 12.78 -7.15 10.74
C ARG A 76 12.42 -5.67 10.75
N ILE A 77 12.72 -4.95 9.66
CA ILE A 77 12.43 -3.53 9.46
C ILE A 77 13.10 -2.67 10.56
N PRO A 78 14.42 -2.43 10.45
CA PRO A 78 15.23 -1.79 11.51
C PRO A 78 14.65 -0.48 12.02
N LEU A 79 14.07 0.33 11.14
CA LEU A 79 13.49 1.63 11.49
C LEU A 79 12.34 1.52 12.52
N THR A 80 11.67 0.36 12.60
CA THR A 80 10.61 0.15 13.59
C THR A 80 11.13 0.16 15.02
N TYR A 81 12.38 -0.25 15.27
CA TYR A 81 12.98 -0.22 16.60
C TYR A 81 13.10 1.21 17.12
N LEU A 82 13.49 2.16 16.27
CA LEU A 82 13.53 3.58 16.63
C LEU A 82 12.15 4.12 17.02
N PHE A 83 11.15 3.88 16.17
CA PHE A 83 9.79 4.35 16.43
C PHE A 83 9.17 3.70 17.67
N ARG A 84 9.46 2.43 17.94
CA ARG A 84 9.00 1.76 19.15
C ARG A 84 9.68 2.32 20.40
N ALA A 85 10.98 2.63 20.35
CA ALA A 85 11.68 3.28 21.46
C ALA A 85 11.03 4.62 21.79
N LEU A 86 10.77 5.44 20.75
CA LEU A 86 10.04 6.70 20.89
C LEU A 86 8.63 6.48 21.47
N ASN A 87 7.92 5.44 21.03
CA ASN A 87 6.60 5.10 21.54
C ASN A 87 6.65 4.76 23.06
N VAL A 88 7.60 3.95 23.49
CA VAL A 88 7.79 3.63 24.92
C VAL A 88 8.10 4.90 25.73
N TRP A 89 9.04 5.73 25.25
CA TRP A 89 9.52 6.90 25.99
C TRP A 89 8.51 8.03 26.07
N LEU A 90 7.77 8.29 24.99
CA LEU A 90 6.90 9.47 24.88
C LEU A 90 5.42 9.15 25.07
N PHE A 91 4.99 7.94 24.72
CA PHE A 91 3.56 7.58 24.63
C PHE A 91 3.20 6.33 25.45
N ARG A 92 4.13 5.84 26.29
CA ARG A 92 3.94 4.65 27.13
C ARG A 92 3.48 3.43 26.33
N TYR A 93 4.05 3.22 25.13
CA TYR A 93 3.70 2.12 24.23
C TYR A 93 2.22 2.13 23.80
N SER A 94 1.77 3.25 23.25
CA SER A 94 0.43 3.43 22.69
C SER A 94 0.35 2.81 21.29
N VAL A 95 -0.60 1.91 21.08
CA VAL A 95 -0.92 1.36 19.76
C VAL A 95 -1.54 2.45 18.88
N ASN A 96 -2.31 3.38 19.48
CA ASN A 96 -2.86 4.53 18.74
C ASN A 96 -1.77 5.42 18.14
N PHE A 97 -0.64 5.64 18.83
CA PHE A 97 0.49 6.37 18.25
C PHE A 97 0.98 5.71 16.95
N ASP A 98 1.17 4.39 16.96
CA ASP A 98 1.62 3.66 15.77
C ASP A 98 0.57 3.70 14.65
N ARG A 99 -0.73 3.55 14.99
CA ARG A 99 -1.82 3.71 14.01
C ARG A 99 -1.80 5.10 13.35
N LEU A 100 -1.54 6.16 14.12
CA LEU A 100 -1.42 7.53 13.60
C LEU A 100 -0.18 7.70 12.69
N LEU A 101 0.94 7.02 12.97
CA LEU A 101 2.07 6.96 12.05
C LEU A 101 1.67 6.30 10.71
N GLY A 102 0.77 5.31 10.74
CA GLY A 102 0.19 4.72 9.53
C GLY A 102 -0.61 5.73 8.70
N VAL A 103 -1.46 6.52 9.36
CA VAL A 103 -2.20 7.62 8.72
C VAL A 103 -1.25 8.68 8.15
N LEU A 104 -0.16 8.99 8.85
CA LEU A 104 0.88 9.89 8.35
C LEU A 104 1.52 9.34 7.07
N GLY A 105 1.82 8.04 6.99
CA GLY A 105 2.34 7.40 5.78
C GLY A 105 1.38 7.53 4.58
N LEU A 106 0.07 7.36 4.80
CA LEU A 106 -0.95 7.59 3.76
C LEU A 106 -1.04 9.06 3.35
N PHE A 107 -1.01 9.99 4.31
CA PHE A 107 -0.98 11.42 4.06
C PHE A 107 0.20 11.80 3.16
N LEU A 108 1.41 11.37 3.51
CA LEU A 108 2.62 11.66 2.76
C LEU A 108 2.55 11.05 1.35
N SER A 109 2.06 9.81 1.23
CA SER A 109 1.80 9.16 -0.06
C SER A 109 0.84 9.98 -0.92
N ALA A 110 -0.25 10.48 -0.34
CA ALA A 110 -1.25 11.28 -1.02
C ALA A 110 -0.68 12.61 -1.52
N VAL A 111 0.11 13.29 -0.68
CA VAL A 111 0.80 14.53 -1.05
C VAL A 111 1.64 14.26 -2.29
N VAL A 112 2.47 13.21 -2.28
CA VAL A 112 3.34 12.88 -3.43
C VAL A 112 2.53 12.61 -4.71
N VAL A 113 1.47 11.79 -4.63
CA VAL A 113 0.61 11.47 -5.78
C VAL A 113 -0.09 12.73 -6.31
N LEU A 114 -0.59 13.60 -5.43
CA LEU A 114 -1.21 14.86 -5.84
C LEU A 114 -0.20 15.85 -6.41
N ARG A 115 1.05 15.85 -5.95
CA ARG A 115 2.13 16.65 -6.57
C ARG A 115 2.41 16.21 -7.98
N TYR A 116 2.45 14.91 -8.23
CA TYR A 116 2.53 14.39 -9.58
C TYR A 116 1.31 14.85 -10.40
N ALA A 117 0.10 14.65 -9.87
CA ALA A 117 -1.15 15.02 -10.54
C ALA A 117 -1.21 16.52 -10.90
N GLN A 118 -0.79 17.40 -9.97
CA GLN A 118 -0.71 18.85 -10.17
C GLN A 118 0.26 19.21 -11.30
N ARG A 119 1.48 18.65 -11.28
CA ARG A 119 2.51 18.90 -12.32
C ARG A 119 2.03 18.47 -13.70
N MET A 120 1.37 17.31 -13.77
CA MET A 120 0.85 16.76 -15.02
C MET A 120 -0.51 17.35 -15.43
N ARG A 121 -1.06 18.29 -14.63
CA ARG A 121 -2.36 18.96 -14.85
C ARG A 121 -3.51 17.95 -14.99
N ILE A 122 -3.48 16.93 -14.15
CA ILE A 122 -4.54 15.92 -14.03
C ILE A 122 -5.86 16.57 -13.61
N PRO A 123 -7.02 16.16 -14.16
CA PRO A 123 -8.31 16.76 -13.83
C PRO A 123 -8.72 16.48 -12.40
N ALA A 124 -9.36 17.44 -11.74
CA ALA A 124 -9.74 17.34 -10.32
C ALA A 124 -10.58 16.11 -9.98
N GLY A 125 -11.48 15.67 -10.88
CA GLY A 125 -12.25 14.44 -10.67
C GLY A 125 -11.38 13.18 -10.56
N PHE A 126 -10.34 13.07 -11.39
CA PHE A 126 -9.36 11.99 -11.27
C PHE A 126 -8.48 12.17 -10.02
N SER A 127 -8.10 13.40 -9.67
CA SER A 127 -7.36 13.66 -8.42
C SER A 127 -8.15 13.25 -7.18
N LEU A 128 -9.47 13.53 -7.14
CA LEU A 128 -10.35 13.09 -6.07
C LEU A 128 -10.48 11.57 -6.04
N LEU A 129 -10.64 10.93 -7.21
CA LEU A 129 -10.69 9.47 -7.33
C LEU A 129 -9.41 8.81 -6.80
N LEU A 130 -8.23 9.37 -7.11
CA LEU A 130 -6.96 8.87 -6.57
C LEU A 130 -6.96 8.90 -5.04
N LEU A 131 -7.53 9.95 -4.42
CA LEU A 131 -7.63 10.03 -2.96
C LEU A 131 -8.64 9.03 -2.38
N VAL A 132 -9.79 8.85 -3.03
CA VAL A 132 -10.77 7.84 -2.60
C VAL A 132 -10.16 6.44 -2.58
N VAL A 133 -9.40 6.08 -3.62
CA VAL A 133 -8.67 4.80 -3.66
C VAL A 133 -7.60 4.77 -2.57
N LEU A 134 -6.78 5.83 -2.47
CA LEU A 134 -5.65 5.86 -1.54
C LEU A 134 -6.08 5.71 -0.07
N PHE A 135 -7.17 6.37 0.30
CA PHE A 135 -7.74 6.39 1.66
C PHE A 135 -8.89 5.40 1.85
N SER A 136 -9.13 4.49 0.89
CA SER A 136 -10.15 3.44 1.05
C SER A 136 -9.87 2.58 2.28
N LEU A 137 -10.92 2.09 2.95
CA LEU A 137 -10.79 1.18 4.08
C LEU A 137 -10.61 -0.29 3.66
N ASN A 138 -10.30 -0.57 2.39
CA ASN A 138 -9.93 -1.92 1.93
C ASN A 138 -8.64 -2.49 2.59
N LYS A 139 -7.91 -1.64 3.32
CA LYS A 139 -6.66 -1.91 4.04
C LYS A 139 -6.84 -1.75 5.56
N TRP A 140 -8.08 -1.82 6.06
CA TRP A 140 -8.44 -1.57 7.46
C TRP A 140 -7.59 -2.36 8.45
N GLU A 141 -7.23 -3.61 8.10
CA GLU A 141 -6.47 -4.52 8.97
C GLU A 141 -5.11 -3.92 9.35
N LEU A 142 -4.38 -3.36 8.38
CA LEU A 142 -3.11 -2.68 8.65
C LEU A 142 -3.31 -1.36 9.40
N LEU A 143 -4.45 -0.68 9.22
CA LEU A 143 -4.77 0.55 9.93
C LEU A 143 -5.09 0.31 11.39
N LEU A 144 -5.79 -0.78 11.73
CA LEU A 144 -6.22 -1.07 13.10
C LEU A 144 -5.25 -1.95 13.89
N ASN A 145 -4.48 -2.83 13.24
CA ASN A 145 -3.46 -3.61 13.94
C ASN A 145 -2.40 -2.69 14.59
N GLY A 146 -2.02 -1.60 13.92
CA GLY A 146 -1.02 -0.64 14.39
C GLY A 146 0.37 -0.91 13.84
N SER A 147 0.77 -2.18 13.70
CA SER A 147 2.12 -2.59 13.30
C SER A 147 2.39 -2.33 11.82
N GLY A 148 1.30 -2.14 11.05
CA GLY A 148 1.32 -1.79 9.65
C GLY A 148 1.89 -0.40 9.33
N TYR A 149 2.09 0.48 10.33
CA TYR A 149 2.59 1.85 10.11
C TYR A 149 3.89 1.90 9.32
N ALA A 150 4.80 0.94 9.56
CA ALA A 150 6.07 0.84 8.86
C ALA A 150 5.88 0.69 7.35
N HIS A 151 4.88 -0.10 6.95
CA HIS A 151 4.55 -0.30 5.54
C HIS A 151 4.00 0.99 4.93
N PHE A 152 3.06 1.67 5.59
CA PHE A 152 2.54 2.96 5.10
C PHE A 152 3.64 4.01 4.89
N LEU A 153 4.60 4.09 5.83
CA LEU A 153 5.76 4.97 5.69
C LEU A 153 6.66 4.53 4.53
N ALA A 154 6.93 3.22 4.36
CA ALA A 154 7.71 2.71 3.24
C ALA A 154 7.09 3.07 1.88
N PHE A 155 5.77 2.93 1.72
CA PHE A 155 5.07 3.33 0.49
C PHE A 155 5.18 4.82 0.21
N SER A 156 5.17 5.67 1.25
CA SER A 156 5.40 7.10 1.06
C SER A 156 6.81 7.40 0.50
N LEU A 157 7.83 6.64 0.94
CA LEU A 157 9.19 6.73 0.44
C LEU A 157 9.30 6.20 -1.00
N PHE A 158 8.60 5.11 -1.34
CA PHE A 158 8.56 4.58 -2.70
C PHE A 158 8.01 5.62 -3.67
N TYR A 159 6.84 6.18 -3.35
CA TYR A 159 6.21 7.18 -4.19
C TYR A 159 7.06 8.44 -4.28
N LEU A 160 7.69 8.87 -3.17
CA LEU A 160 8.61 9.99 -3.19
C LEU A 160 9.77 9.72 -4.15
N HIS A 161 10.39 8.53 -4.09
CA HIS A 161 11.44 8.14 -5.00
C HIS A 161 10.93 8.19 -6.45
N PHE A 162 9.79 7.57 -6.74
CA PHE A 162 9.21 7.58 -8.09
C PHE A 162 8.97 9.00 -8.60
N LEU A 163 8.53 9.93 -7.74
CA LEU A 163 8.35 11.34 -8.11
C LEU A 163 9.69 12.06 -8.35
N LEU A 164 10.72 11.78 -7.55
CA LEU A 164 12.06 12.31 -7.79
C LEU A 164 12.64 11.77 -9.11
N LEU A 165 12.39 10.50 -9.41
CA LEU A 165 12.85 9.85 -10.61
C LEU A 165 12.14 10.42 -11.84
N GLU A 166 10.84 10.67 -11.74
CA GLU A 166 10.05 11.41 -12.73
C GLU A 166 10.66 12.79 -13.03
N ARG A 167 11.02 13.54 -11.99
CA ARG A 167 11.61 14.88 -12.16
C ARG A 167 12.97 14.82 -12.86
N TRP A 168 13.77 13.81 -12.56
CA TRP A 168 15.04 13.57 -13.23
C TRP A 168 14.85 13.14 -14.69
N TYR A 169 13.91 12.23 -14.96
CA TYR A 169 13.56 11.80 -16.31
C TYR A 169 13.06 12.96 -17.19
N GLN A 170 12.36 13.92 -16.59
CA GLN A 170 11.89 15.15 -17.26
C GLN A 170 12.97 16.24 -17.39
N GLY A 171 14.20 16.03 -16.88
CA GLY A 171 15.27 17.03 -16.93
C GLY A 171 15.10 18.19 -15.94
N THR A 172 14.20 18.07 -14.95
CA THR A 172 13.93 19.11 -13.94
C THR A 172 14.62 18.85 -12.60
N ALA A 173 15.62 17.94 -12.59
CA ALA A 173 16.34 17.55 -11.40
C ALA A 173 17.64 18.34 -11.20
N GLY A 174 17.72 19.04 -10.06
CA GLY A 174 18.98 19.60 -9.57
C GLY A 174 19.79 18.59 -8.76
N VAL A 175 20.93 19.04 -8.23
CA VAL A 175 21.89 18.22 -7.46
C VAL A 175 21.23 17.52 -6.26
N ARG A 176 20.35 18.21 -5.52
CA ARG A 176 19.66 17.65 -4.35
C ARG A 176 18.79 16.43 -4.71
N ILE A 177 18.13 16.47 -5.88
CA ILE A 177 17.30 15.35 -6.33
C ILE A 177 18.16 14.17 -6.72
N ARG A 178 19.25 14.40 -7.46
CA ARG A 178 20.21 13.33 -7.82
C ARG A 178 20.80 12.65 -6.59
N ARG A 179 21.14 13.42 -5.54
CA ARG A 179 21.56 12.85 -4.24
C ARG A 179 20.44 12.05 -3.58
N GLY A 180 19.22 12.58 -3.59
CA GLY A 180 18.04 11.86 -3.09
C GLY A 180 17.81 10.52 -3.78
N LEU A 181 17.98 10.46 -5.10
CA LEU A 181 17.88 9.20 -5.87
C LEU A 181 18.96 8.17 -5.49
N LEU A 182 20.16 8.62 -5.11
CA LEU A 182 21.19 7.72 -4.56
C LEU A 182 20.84 7.20 -3.16
N LEU A 183 20.34 8.07 -2.28
CA LEU A 183 20.22 7.80 -0.85
C LEU A 183 18.89 7.13 -0.48
N LEU A 184 17.80 7.40 -1.21
CA LEU A 184 16.48 6.85 -0.89
C LEU A 184 16.42 5.32 -0.86
N PRO A 185 17.07 4.55 -1.75
CA PRO A 185 17.12 3.09 -1.63
C PRO A 185 17.64 2.62 -0.28
N TRP A 186 18.63 3.30 0.30
CA TRP A 186 19.20 2.96 1.61
C TRP A 186 18.23 3.27 2.74
N LEU A 187 17.53 4.39 2.68
CA LEU A 187 16.47 4.68 3.67
C LEU A 187 15.33 3.66 3.56
N VAL A 188 14.96 3.30 2.33
CA VAL A 188 13.95 2.29 2.04
C VAL A 188 14.38 0.91 2.54
N LEU A 189 15.65 0.53 2.43
CA LEU A 189 16.20 -0.71 2.99
C LEU A 189 15.90 -0.86 4.49
N LEU A 190 15.91 0.25 5.24
CA LEU A 190 15.65 0.26 6.68
C LEU A 190 14.15 0.22 7.04
N ALA A 191 13.26 0.52 6.08
CA ALA A 191 11.84 0.75 6.33
C ALA A 191 10.91 -0.26 5.63
N ALA A 192 11.36 -0.91 4.55
CA ALA A 192 10.49 -1.65 3.66
C ALA A 192 10.38 -3.14 3.95
N GLY A 193 11.36 -3.77 4.60
CA GLY A 193 11.40 -5.23 4.74
C GLY A 193 11.13 -5.94 3.39
N PRO A 194 10.18 -6.89 3.30
CA PRO A 194 9.92 -7.64 2.06
C PRO A 194 9.40 -6.80 0.90
N TYR A 195 8.82 -5.63 1.16
CA TYR A 195 8.34 -4.73 0.10
C TYR A 195 9.48 -4.11 -0.72
N LEU A 196 10.73 -4.22 -0.25
CA LEU A 196 11.93 -3.76 -0.97
C LEU A 196 12.11 -4.50 -2.31
N LEU A 197 11.80 -5.80 -2.36
CA LEU A 197 12.07 -6.64 -3.53
C LEU A 197 11.41 -6.06 -4.79
N VAL A 198 10.09 -5.82 -4.72
CA VAL A 198 9.33 -5.26 -5.84
C VAL A 198 9.81 -3.86 -6.18
N TYR A 199 10.07 -3.04 -5.16
CA TYR A 199 10.57 -1.68 -5.34
C TYR A 199 11.91 -1.65 -6.11
N ALA A 200 12.88 -2.46 -5.70
CA ALA A 200 14.20 -2.51 -6.32
C ALA A 200 14.13 -3.04 -7.76
N VAL A 201 13.34 -4.10 -8.00
CA VAL A 201 13.11 -4.62 -9.36
C VAL A 201 12.49 -3.55 -10.25
N CYS A 202 11.49 -2.79 -9.76
CA CYS A 202 10.89 -1.69 -10.50
C CYS A 202 11.92 -0.61 -10.86
N LEU A 203 12.81 -0.25 -9.94
CA LEU A 203 13.87 0.72 -10.20
C LEU A 203 14.85 0.21 -11.26
N LEU A 204 15.33 -1.04 -11.14
CA LEU A 204 16.27 -1.63 -12.10
C LEU A 204 15.67 -1.71 -13.51
N LEU A 205 14.40 -2.11 -13.64
CA LEU A 205 13.67 -2.09 -14.90
C LEU A 205 13.55 -0.66 -15.46
N CYS A 206 13.26 0.32 -14.60
CA CYS A 206 13.16 1.71 -15.01
C CYS A 206 14.49 2.28 -15.50
N TYR A 207 15.61 2.01 -14.80
CA TYR A 207 16.93 2.46 -15.23
C TYR A 207 17.35 1.81 -16.55
N SER A 208 17.05 0.52 -16.71
CA SER A 208 17.26 -0.20 -17.97
C SER A 208 16.47 0.45 -19.11
N TYR A 209 15.19 0.75 -18.87
CA TYR A 209 14.35 1.49 -19.84
C TYR A 209 14.94 2.87 -20.17
N CYS A 210 15.37 3.63 -19.18
CA CYS A 210 15.95 4.97 -19.38
C CYS A 210 17.22 4.95 -20.24
N VAL A 211 18.06 3.91 -20.12
CA VAL A 211 19.24 3.72 -20.97
C VAL A 211 18.84 3.38 -22.41
N ILE A 212 17.87 2.48 -22.59
CA ILE A 212 17.38 2.02 -23.91
C ILE A 212 16.61 3.13 -24.63
N SER A 213 15.78 3.89 -23.92
CA SER A 213 14.92 4.92 -24.52
C SER A 213 15.70 6.11 -25.06
N ALA A 214 17.01 6.20 -24.80
CA ALA A 214 17.90 7.29 -25.21
C ALA A 214 17.32 8.69 -24.93
N ASN A 215 16.66 8.84 -23.77
CA ASN A 215 16.07 10.12 -23.38
C ASN A 215 17.18 11.16 -23.20
N ARG A 216 17.11 12.29 -23.91
CA ARG A 216 18.13 13.35 -23.90
C ARG A 216 18.35 13.98 -22.52
N ASN A 217 17.34 13.93 -21.66
CA ASN A 217 17.44 14.45 -20.28
C ASN A 217 18.19 13.49 -19.35
N VAL A 218 18.35 12.23 -19.76
CA VAL A 218 18.92 11.17 -18.93
C VAL A 218 20.41 11.01 -19.22
N ARG A 219 21.22 11.08 -18.17
CA ARG A 219 22.65 10.75 -18.25
C ARG A 219 22.83 9.26 -17.99
N ARG A 220 23.51 8.55 -18.89
CA ARG A 220 23.80 7.11 -18.72
C ARG A 220 24.59 6.82 -17.45
N GLY A 221 25.54 7.69 -17.10
CA GLY A 221 26.28 7.60 -15.84
C GLY A 221 25.36 7.64 -14.62
N ASP A 222 24.35 8.51 -14.60
CA ASP A 222 23.39 8.58 -13.49
C ASP A 222 22.60 7.27 -13.36
N CYS A 223 22.15 6.68 -14.47
CA CYS A 223 21.46 5.38 -14.48
C CYS A 223 22.31 4.29 -13.81
N LEU A 224 23.61 4.26 -14.11
CA LEU A 224 24.53 3.30 -13.53
C LEU A 224 24.63 3.48 -12.01
N HIS A 225 24.88 4.71 -11.53
CA HIS A 225 25.00 4.97 -10.09
C HIS A 225 23.71 4.69 -9.34
N PHE A 226 22.57 5.12 -9.87
CA PHE A 226 21.27 4.88 -9.24
C PHE A 226 20.91 3.39 -9.27
N GLY A 227 21.20 2.71 -10.38
CA GLY A 227 21.01 1.27 -10.54
C GLY A 227 21.88 0.45 -9.59
N LEU A 228 23.16 0.80 -9.43
CA LEU A 228 24.06 0.17 -8.46
C LEU A 228 23.59 0.37 -7.02
N SER A 229 23.08 1.56 -6.68
CA SER A 229 22.50 1.81 -5.34
C SER A 229 21.26 0.94 -5.07
N ALA A 230 20.34 0.84 -6.04
CA ALA A 230 19.17 -0.03 -5.94
C ALA A 230 19.55 -1.52 -5.89
N LEU A 231 20.55 -1.94 -6.68
CA LEU A 231 21.05 -3.31 -6.68
C LEU A 231 21.76 -3.67 -5.36
N ALA A 232 22.62 -2.80 -4.85
CA ALA A 232 23.33 -3.02 -3.60
C ALA A 232 22.34 -3.21 -2.42
N THR A 233 21.33 -2.35 -2.34
CA THR A 233 20.29 -2.46 -1.30
C THR A 233 19.46 -3.74 -1.45
N LEU A 234 19.13 -4.15 -2.67
CA LEU A 234 18.48 -5.44 -2.93
C LEU A 234 19.35 -6.62 -2.50
N LEU A 235 20.64 -6.64 -2.87
CA LEU A 235 21.56 -7.72 -2.51
C LEU A 235 21.75 -7.83 -1.00
N LEU A 236 21.87 -6.69 -0.29
CA LEU A 236 21.95 -6.68 1.18
C LEU A 236 20.69 -7.24 1.82
N TYR A 237 19.51 -6.89 1.30
CA TYR A 237 18.26 -7.45 1.79
C TYR A 237 18.18 -8.95 1.54
N LEU A 238 18.52 -9.43 0.34
CA LEU A 238 18.52 -10.86 0.03
C LEU A 238 19.51 -11.63 0.91
N LEU A 239 20.69 -11.05 1.17
CA LEU A 239 21.66 -11.61 2.11
C LEU A 239 21.08 -11.68 3.53
N SER A 240 20.43 -10.63 4.00
CA SER A 240 19.77 -10.64 5.31
C SER A 240 18.62 -11.66 5.37
N ASN A 241 17.86 -11.78 4.29
CA ASN A 241 16.77 -12.74 4.15
C ASN A 241 17.24 -14.20 4.14
N HIS A 242 18.47 -14.47 3.68
CA HIS A 242 19.06 -15.81 3.74
C HIS A 242 19.19 -16.32 5.18
N PHE A 243 19.40 -15.42 6.15
CA PHE A 243 19.49 -15.76 7.57
C PHE A 243 18.15 -15.73 8.29
N ALA A 244 17.06 -15.35 7.62
CA ALA A 244 15.74 -15.28 8.24
C ALA A 244 15.13 -16.67 8.41
N VAL A 245 14.65 -16.96 9.62
CA VAL A 245 13.91 -18.18 9.93
C VAL A 245 12.41 -17.88 9.92
N TYR A 246 11.67 -18.58 9.07
CA TYR A 246 10.22 -18.45 8.96
C TYR A 246 9.53 -19.67 9.55
N GLU A 247 8.64 -19.44 10.51
CA GLU A 247 7.70 -20.46 11.00
C GLU A 247 6.35 -20.28 10.29
N TYR A 248 6.00 -21.23 9.42
CA TYR A 248 4.70 -21.22 8.74
C TYR A 248 3.87 -22.41 9.20
N ALA A 249 2.90 -22.16 10.09
CA ALA A 249 1.92 -23.17 10.46
C ALA A 249 1.07 -23.56 9.24
N GLY A 250 1.07 -24.85 8.88
CA GLY A 250 0.27 -25.38 7.76
C GLY A 250 0.85 -25.15 6.35
N ALA A 251 2.12 -24.78 6.23
CA ALA A 251 2.78 -24.71 4.92
C ALA A 251 3.11 -26.10 4.36
N GLN A 252 2.85 -26.29 3.07
CA GLN A 252 3.24 -27.49 2.35
C GLN A 252 4.68 -27.39 1.82
N SER A 253 5.36 -28.53 1.77
CA SER A 253 6.75 -28.64 1.32
C SER A 253 6.85 -29.01 -0.16
N PHE A 254 6.37 -28.14 -1.05
CA PHE A 254 6.56 -28.30 -2.50
C PHE A 254 7.04 -27.00 -3.16
N GLY A 255 7.76 -27.12 -4.28
CA GLY A 255 8.32 -25.98 -5.00
C GLY A 255 7.39 -25.39 -6.06
N LEU A 256 7.75 -24.24 -6.62
CA LEU A 256 6.98 -23.55 -7.67
C LEU A 256 6.75 -24.40 -8.92
N GLY A 257 7.71 -25.26 -9.30
CA GLY A 257 7.53 -26.17 -10.44
C GLY A 257 6.37 -27.14 -10.24
N THR A 258 6.25 -27.69 -9.03
CA THR A 258 5.13 -28.55 -8.61
C THR A 258 3.82 -27.76 -8.60
N LEU A 259 3.82 -26.51 -8.13
CA LEU A 259 2.63 -25.66 -8.16
C LEU A 259 2.06 -25.51 -9.58
N ILE A 260 2.90 -25.18 -10.55
CA ILE A 260 2.47 -24.89 -11.92
C ILE A 260 1.99 -26.17 -12.61
N ARG A 261 2.65 -27.30 -12.35
CA ARG A 261 2.32 -28.59 -12.96
C ARG A 261 1.05 -29.20 -12.37
N ASP A 262 0.95 -29.22 -11.04
CA ASP A 262 -0.06 -30.01 -10.33
C ASP A 262 -1.27 -29.15 -9.93
N TYR A 263 -1.12 -27.81 -9.86
CA TYR A 263 -2.18 -26.86 -9.51
C TYR A 263 -2.22 -25.64 -10.47
N PRO A 264 -2.31 -25.84 -11.81
CA PRO A 264 -2.21 -24.75 -12.78
C PRO A 264 -3.30 -23.68 -12.61
N ALA A 265 -4.53 -24.09 -12.24
CA ALA A 265 -5.65 -23.18 -12.03
C ALA A 265 -5.46 -22.30 -10.77
N PHE A 266 -4.84 -22.82 -9.72
CA PHE A 266 -4.64 -22.11 -8.46
C PHE A 266 -3.93 -20.78 -8.68
N SER A 267 -2.85 -20.78 -9.46
CA SER A 267 -2.06 -19.56 -9.69
C SER A 267 -2.88 -18.46 -10.36
N LEU A 268 -3.72 -18.82 -11.33
CA LEU A 268 -4.59 -17.87 -12.03
C LEU A 268 -5.71 -17.36 -11.12
N HIS A 269 -6.39 -18.27 -10.42
CA HIS A 269 -7.45 -17.90 -9.48
C HIS A 269 -6.95 -17.04 -8.34
N PHE A 270 -5.77 -17.35 -7.79
CA PHE A 270 -5.10 -16.56 -6.77
C PHE A 270 -4.87 -15.12 -7.27
N LEU A 271 -4.31 -14.96 -8.47
CA LEU A 271 -4.09 -13.64 -9.06
C LEU A 271 -5.41 -12.91 -9.33
N TRP A 272 -6.43 -13.58 -9.84
CA TRP A 272 -7.75 -12.99 -10.08
C TRP A 272 -8.42 -12.55 -8.78
N ASN A 273 -8.33 -13.33 -7.71
CA ASN A 273 -8.86 -12.97 -6.39
C ASN A 273 -8.17 -11.71 -5.85
N GLY A 274 -6.83 -11.66 -5.91
CA GLY A 274 -6.09 -10.47 -5.51
C GLY A 274 -6.41 -9.24 -6.35
N LEU A 275 -6.61 -9.40 -7.66
CA LEU A 275 -7.01 -8.29 -8.53
C LEU A 275 -8.46 -7.84 -8.26
N ALA A 276 -9.36 -8.78 -7.98
CA ALA A 276 -10.74 -8.46 -7.61
C ALA A 276 -10.81 -7.68 -6.29
N SER A 277 -9.93 -8.03 -5.34
CA SER A 277 -9.85 -7.39 -4.02
C SER A 277 -9.56 -5.88 -4.09
N MET A 278 -9.04 -5.44 -5.24
CA MET A 278 -8.70 -4.05 -5.50
C MET A 278 -9.87 -3.22 -6.02
N LEU A 279 -10.90 -3.87 -6.55
CA LEU A 279 -12.17 -3.22 -6.86
C LEU A 279 -13.10 -3.22 -5.64
N LEU A 280 -13.20 -4.35 -4.94
CA LEU A 280 -14.01 -4.57 -3.74
C LEU A 280 -13.13 -5.28 -2.70
N SER A 281 -13.12 -4.88 -1.42
CA SER A 281 -12.28 -5.56 -0.42
C SER A 281 -12.56 -7.07 -0.33
N GLY A 282 -11.55 -7.87 0.07
CA GLY A 282 -11.70 -9.31 0.27
C GLY A 282 -12.87 -9.66 1.20
N GLU A 283 -12.99 -9.01 2.35
CA GLU A 283 -14.13 -9.25 3.25
C GLU A 283 -15.48 -8.94 2.63
N LEU A 284 -15.56 -7.94 1.74
CA LEU A 284 -16.80 -7.63 1.05
C LEU A 284 -17.11 -8.70 0.00
N LEU A 285 -16.09 -9.18 -0.73
CA LEU A 285 -16.24 -10.30 -1.65
C LEU A 285 -16.71 -11.56 -0.92
N GLU A 286 -16.12 -11.88 0.23
CA GLU A 286 -16.54 -12.99 1.11
C GLU A 286 -17.97 -12.81 1.60
N ALA A 287 -18.36 -11.62 2.05
CA ALA A 287 -19.71 -11.34 2.49
C ALA A 287 -20.74 -11.47 1.35
N LEU A 288 -20.40 -11.02 0.14
CA LEU A 288 -21.26 -11.16 -1.04
C LEU A 288 -21.38 -12.62 -1.47
N LEU A 289 -20.31 -13.40 -1.36
CA LEU A 289 -20.29 -14.83 -1.63
C LEU A 289 -21.16 -15.60 -0.63
N ALA A 290 -21.00 -15.32 0.67
CA ALA A 290 -21.77 -15.96 1.74
C ALA A 290 -23.28 -15.69 1.62
N ARG A 291 -23.68 -14.54 1.07
CA ARG A 291 -25.09 -14.17 0.82
C ARG A 291 -25.65 -14.70 -0.50
N GLY A 292 -24.84 -15.38 -1.31
CA GLY A 292 -25.21 -15.81 -2.66
C GLY A 292 -25.39 -14.68 -3.68
N ALA A 293 -25.05 -13.43 -3.31
CA ALA A 293 -25.16 -12.26 -4.19
C ALA A 293 -24.06 -12.22 -5.26
N LEU A 294 -22.96 -12.92 -5.04
CA LEU A 294 -21.85 -13.08 -5.97
C LEU A 294 -21.38 -14.53 -5.97
N THR A 295 -20.99 -15.05 -7.12
CA THR A 295 -20.39 -16.40 -7.24
C THR A 295 -18.87 -16.29 -7.34
N MET A 296 -18.13 -17.38 -7.08
CA MET A 296 -16.67 -17.42 -7.32
C MET A 296 -16.32 -17.08 -8.77
N ARG A 297 -17.10 -17.56 -9.75
CA ARG A 297 -16.93 -17.19 -11.16
C ARG A 297 -17.12 -15.68 -11.38
N GLY A 298 -18.05 -15.07 -10.65
CA GLY A 298 -18.24 -13.61 -10.63
C GLY A 298 -17.02 -12.87 -10.07
N ILE A 299 -16.42 -13.37 -8.99
CA ILE A 299 -15.18 -12.81 -8.42
C ILE A 299 -14.04 -12.90 -9.44
N TYR A 300 -13.85 -14.06 -10.07
CA TYR A 300 -12.85 -14.22 -11.13
C TYR A 300 -13.09 -13.27 -12.30
N ALA A 301 -14.34 -13.06 -12.73
CA ALA A 301 -14.68 -12.10 -13.77
C ALA A 301 -14.32 -10.65 -13.39
N ILE A 302 -14.54 -10.25 -12.13
CA ILE A 302 -14.09 -8.95 -11.61
C ILE A 302 -12.56 -8.85 -11.70
N GLY A 303 -11.85 -9.87 -11.22
CA GLY A 303 -10.38 -9.93 -11.27
C GLY A 303 -9.82 -9.82 -12.69
N ILE A 304 -10.42 -10.54 -13.64
CA ILE A 304 -10.10 -10.44 -15.07
C ILE A 304 -10.39 -9.02 -15.59
N GLY A 305 -11.50 -8.40 -15.19
CA GLY A 305 -11.81 -7.01 -15.54
C GLY A 305 -10.73 -6.02 -15.09
N VAL A 306 -10.19 -6.19 -13.88
CA VAL A 306 -9.06 -5.40 -13.37
C VAL A 306 -7.77 -5.72 -14.13
N ALA A 307 -7.51 -7.00 -14.47
CA ALA A 307 -6.38 -7.38 -15.32
C ALA A 307 -6.44 -6.72 -16.72
N LEU A 308 -7.63 -6.67 -17.32
CA LEU A 308 -7.87 -5.98 -18.58
C LEU A 308 -7.67 -4.46 -18.45
N ALA A 309 -8.00 -3.88 -17.29
CA ALA A 309 -7.70 -2.46 -17.02
C ALA A 309 -6.19 -2.20 -16.93
N TYR A 310 -5.40 -3.10 -16.34
CA TYR A 310 -3.93 -3.06 -16.41
C TYR A 310 -3.43 -3.13 -17.85
N ALA A 311 -3.90 -4.11 -18.63
CA ALA A 311 -3.49 -4.29 -20.02
C ALA A 311 -3.84 -3.05 -20.85
N ALA A 312 -5.05 -2.50 -20.67
CA ALA A 312 -5.48 -1.27 -21.31
C ALA A 312 -4.61 -0.06 -20.91
N ALA A 313 -4.24 0.06 -19.64
CA ALA A 313 -3.35 1.11 -19.17
C ALA A 313 -1.96 1.00 -19.81
N PHE A 314 -1.32 -0.17 -19.80
CA PHE A 314 -0.03 -0.36 -20.49
C PHE A 314 -0.13 -0.08 -21.98
N PHE A 315 -1.16 -0.61 -22.64
CA PHE A 315 -1.38 -0.37 -24.06
C PHE A 315 -1.51 1.12 -24.38
N LEU A 316 -2.33 1.86 -23.64
CA LEU A 316 -2.49 3.31 -23.81
C LEU A 316 -1.19 4.05 -23.50
N TYR A 317 -0.48 3.65 -22.46
CA TYR A 317 0.76 4.28 -22.04
C TYR A 317 1.83 4.24 -23.14
N PHE A 318 2.00 3.11 -23.81
CA PHE A 318 2.94 2.99 -24.93
C PHE A 318 2.38 3.56 -26.23
N ARG A 319 1.12 3.24 -26.59
CA ARG A 319 0.49 3.68 -27.85
C ARG A 319 0.45 5.20 -27.98
N GLU A 320 0.19 5.90 -26.88
CA GLU A 320 0.06 7.36 -26.87
C GLU A 320 1.41 8.05 -26.64
N GLY A 321 2.50 7.29 -26.51
CA GLY A 321 3.85 7.81 -26.29
C GLY A 321 4.02 8.47 -24.92
N LEU A 322 3.18 8.13 -23.93
CA LEU A 322 3.30 8.65 -22.57
C LEU A 322 4.63 8.24 -21.94
N CYS A 323 5.14 7.05 -22.30
CA CYS A 323 6.43 6.53 -21.86
C CYS A 323 7.63 7.43 -22.17
N ARG A 324 7.52 8.35 -23.14
CA ARG A 324 8.56 9.34 -23.48
C ARG A 324 8.48 10.61 -22.64
N ARG A 325 7.35 10.84 -21.95
CA ARG A 325 7.04 12.09 -21.23
C ARG A 325 7.02 11.90 -19.72
N THR A 326 6.60 10.73 -19.26
CA THR A 326 6.41 10.43 -17.85
C THR A 326 6.65 8.94 -17.61
N ILE A 327 7.18 8.60 -16.45
CA ILE A 327 7.49 7.24 -15.99
C ILE A 327 6.77 6.89 -14.67
N PHE A 328 6.32 7.90 -13.91
CA PHE A 328 5.66 7.70 -12.62
C PHE A 328 4.46 6.71 -12.67
N PRO A 329 3.51 6.80 -13.63
CA PRO A 329 2.39 5.85 -13.68
C PRO A 329 2.85 4.43 -14.00
N ALA A 330 3.90 4.26 -14.81
CA ALA A 330 4.44 2.94 -15.14
C ALA A 330 5.13 2.29 -13.95
N LEU A 331 5.87 3.05 -13.14
CA LEU A 331 6.47 2.55 -11.89
C LEU A 331 5.38 2.04 -10.94
N LEU A 332 4.28 2.77 -10.82
CA LEU A 332 3.12 2.36 -10.04
C LEU A 332 2.44 1.09 -10.58
N LEU A 333 2.25 0.99 -11.90
CA LEU A 333 1.72 -0.21 -12.55
C LEU A 333 2.61 -1.44 -12.33
N LEU A 334 3.92 -1.30 -12.55
CA LEU A 334 4.91 -2.35 -12.36
C LEU A 334 4.97 -2.81 -10.90
N TYR A 335 4.95 -1.86 -9.97
CA TYR A 335 4.96 -2.18 -8.55
C TYR A 335 3.70 -2.94 -8.13
N GLY A 336 2.52 -2.47 -8.55
CA GLY A 336 1.25 -3.14 -8.23
C GLY A 336 1.21 -4.57 -8.78
N LEU A 337 1.57 -4.77 -10.05
CA LEU A 337 1.63 -6.10 -10.65
C LEU A 337 2.67 -6.99 -9.95
N GLY A 338 3.88 -6.49 -9.73
CA GLY A 338 4.93 -7.22 -9.03
C GLY A 338 4.52 -7.63 -7.63
N SER A 339 3.72 -6.81 -6.94
CA SER A 339 3.18 -7.14 -5.62
C SER A 339 2.22 -8.33 -5.67
N HIS A 340 1.34 -8.43 -6.67
CA HIS A 340 0.49 -9.62 -6.83
C HIS A 340 1.31 -10.91 -6.98
N PHE A 341 2.38 -10.86 -7.78
CA PHE A 341 3.29 -12.00 -7.93
C PHE A 341 4.04 -12.33 -6.65
N VAL A 342 4.57 -11.34 -5.92
CA VAL A 342 5.28 -11.58 -4.67
C VAL A 342 4.37 -12.19 -3.60
N VAL A 343 3.09 -11.80 -3.55
CA VAL A 343 2.14 -12.46 -2.64
C VAL A 343 1.90 -13.90 -3.04
N LEU A 344 1.72 -14.18 -4.34
CA LEU A 344 1.62 -15.57 -4.82
C LEU A 344 2.86 -16.37 -4.41
N LEU A 345 4.06 -15.85 -4.67
CA LEU A 345 5.34 -16.50 -4.37
C LEU A 345 5.57 -16.72 -2.86
N SER A 346 4.94 -15.93 -1.99
CA SER A 346 5.07 -16.05 -0.53
C SER A 346 3.92 -16.83 0.13
N ARG A 347 2.85 -17.15 -0.60
CA ARG A 347 1.62 -17.77 -0.05
C ARG A 347 1.14 -19.02 -0.78
N TYR A 348 1.75 -19.38 -1.92
CA TYR A 348 1.34 -20.57 -2.67
C TYR A 348 1.45 -21.86 -1.84
N VAL A 349 2.40 -21.92 -0.90
CA VAL A 349 2.62 -23.06 0.00
C VAL A 349 1.42 -23.42 0.87
N PHE A 350 0.45 -22.50 1.02
CA PHE A 350 -0.78 -22.77 1.78
C PHE A 350 -1.93 -23.30 0.94
N LEU A 351 -1.85 -23.23 -0.40
CA LEU A 351 -2.92 -23.59 -1.34
C LEU A 351 -4.31 -23.03 -0.99
N ARG A 352 -4.36 -21.84 -0.37
CA ARG A 352 -5.61 -21.12 -0.07
C ARG A 352 -5.70 -19.86 -0.91
N GLU A 353 -6.64 -19.86 -1.87
CA GLU A 353 -6.82 -18.73 -2.80
C GLU A 353 -7.26 -17.44 -2.09
N SER A 354 -7.93 -17.54 -0.95
CA SER A 354 -8.40 -16.40 -0.16
C SER A 354 -7.27 -15.58 0.47
N TYR A 355 -6.04 -16.11 0.56
CA TYR A 355 -4.90 -15.29 0.97
C TYR A 355 -4.71 -14.10 0.03
N ALA A 356 -4.98 -14.28 -1.27
CA ALA A 356 -4.73 -13.24 -2.26
C ALA A 356 -5.52 -11.96 -2.01
N TRP A 357 -6.71 -12.03 -1.40
CA TRP A 357 -7.60 -10.88 -1.23
C TRP A 357 -7.63 -10.32 0.20
N GLN A 358 -6.73 -10.77 1.09
CA GLN A 358 -6.67 -10.26 2.46
C GLN A 358 -6.38 -8.76 2.51
N SER A 359 -7.01 -8.08 3.47
CA SER A 359 -6.90 -6.62 3.65
C SER A 359 -5.45 -6.15 3.80
N ARG A 360 -4.59 -6.93 4.48
CA ARG A 360 -3.16 -6.64 4.62
C ARG A 360 -2.39 -6.46 3.30
N TYR A 361 -2.85 -7.05 2.19
CA TYR A 361 -2.17 -6.91 0.89
C TYR A 361 -2.72 -5.73 0.06
N SER A 362 -3.87 -5.17 0.44
CA SER A 362 -4.52 -4.07 -0.31
C SER A 362 -3.59 -2.86 -0.47
N LEU A 363 -2.76 -2.54 0.53
CA LEU A 363 -1.84 -1.40 0.47
C LEU A 363 -0.83 -1.52 -0.69
N GLN A 364 -0.23 -2.71 -0.88
CA GLN A 364 0.79 -2.92 -1.91
C GLN A 364 0.22 -3.02 -3.32
N TYR A 365 -0.95 -3.64 -3.45
CA TYR A 365 -1.66 -3.74 -4.72
C TYR A 365 -2.19 -2.38 -5.20
N GLN A 366 -2.53 -1.49 -4.26
CA GLN A 366 -3.07 -0.15 -4.54
C GLN A 366 -2.22 0.66 -5.52
N SER A 367 -0.89 0.53 -5.46
CA SER A 367 0.03 1.18 -6.39
C SER A 367 -0.42 1.02 -7.84
N GLY A 368 -0.83 -0.18 -8.23
CA GLY A 368 -1.21 -0.44 -9.61
C GLY A 368 -2.52 0.21 -10.02
N ILE A 369 -3.54 0.27 -9.15
CA ILE A 369 -4.76 1.05 -9.43
C ILE A 369 -4.42 2.53 -9.62
N LEU A 370 -3.57 3.10 -8.77
CA LEU A 370 -3.14 4.49 -8.94
C LEU A 370 -2.46 4.68 -10.30
N GLY A 371 -1.63 3.73 -10.72
CA GLY A 371 -1.02 3.70 -12.04
C GLY A 371 -2.05 3.68 -13.19
N ILE A 372 -3.04 2.79 -13.12
CA ILE A 372 -4.14 2.69 -14.10
C ILE A 372 -4.86 4.04 -14.22
N LEU A 373 -5.30 4.58 -13.09
CA LEU A 373 -6.08 5.81 -13.03
C LEU A 373 -5.29 7.01 -13.52
N LEU A 374 -3.98 7.08 -13.23
CA LEU A 374 -3.12 8.14 -13.75
C LEU A 374 -2.93 8.06 -15.26
N VAL A 375 -2.73 6.87 -15.84
CA VAL A 375 -2.68 6.69 -17.30
C VAL A 375 -3.99 7.11 -17.94
N PHE A 376 -5.12 6.68 -17.38
CA PHE A 376 -6.45 7.06 -17.84
C PHE A 376 -6.67 8.56 -17.78
N ALA A 377 -6.25 9.21 -16.70
CA ALA A 377 -6.37 10.64 -16.53
C ALA A 377 -5.50 11.43 -17.51
N LEU A 378 -4.25 11.00 -17.75
CA LEU A 378 -3.35 11.59 -18.73
C LEU A 378 -3.95 11.49 -20.14
N TYR A 379 -4.43 10.30 -20.52
CA TYR A 379 -5.10 10.08 -21.79
C TYR A 379 -6.31 11.02 -21.98
N PHE A 380 -7.16 11.11 -20.95
CA PHE A 380 -8.34 11.97 -21.00
C PHE A 380 -7.98 13.45 -21.15
N SER A 381 -6.89 13.87 -20.49
CA SER A 381 -6.39 15.25 -20.49
C SER A 381 -5.79 15.66 -21.84
N GLU A 382 -5.03 14.78 -22.49
CA GLU A 382 -4.49 15.03 -23.82
C GLU A 382 -5.59 15.08 -24.88
N ARG A 383 -6.56 14.16 -24.79
CA ARG A 383 -7.65 14.04 -25.77
C ARG A 383 -8.79 15.04 -25.56
N ARG A 384 -8.82 15.79 -24.46
CA ARG A 384 -9.67 17.00 -24.32
C ARG A 384 -9.14 18.18 -25.15
N LYS A 385 -7.81 18.27 -25.33
CA LYS A 385 -7.17 19.40 -26.02
C LYS A 385 -7.28 19.31 -27.56
N LYS A 386 -7.56 18.12 -28.10
CA LYS A 386 -7.47 17.83 -29.55
C LYS A 386 -8.80 17.85 -30.33
N GLY A 387 -9.86 18.49 -29.84
CA GLY A 387 -11.10 18.71 -30.62
C GLY A 387 -11.94 17.45 -30.93
N ALA A 388 -12.85 17.56 -31.91
CA ALA A 388 -13.94 16.61 -32.18
C ALA A 388 -13.49 15.14 -32.26
N ALA A 389 -14.19 14.28 -31.53
CA ALA A 389 -13.76 12.90 -31.30
C ALA A 389 -14.35 11.92 -32.33
N SER A 390 -13.49 11.15 -32.99
CA SER A 390 -13.92 10.00 -33.78
C SER A 390 -14.75 9.01 -32.94
N PRO A 391 -15.65 8.21 -33.54
CA PRO A 391 -16.44 7.21 -32.82
C PRO A 391 -15.59 6.28 -31.93
N ALA A 392 -14.45 5.82 -32.45
CA ALA A 392 -13.51 4.99 -31.69
C ALA A 392 -12.91 5.70 -30.46
N LEU A 393 -12.63 7.01 -30.56
CA LEU A 393 -12.16 7.80 -29.42
C LEU A 393 -13.27 7.99 -28.36
N ARG A 394 -14.52 8.17 -28.80
CA ARG A 394 -15.67 8.25 -27.88
C ARG A 394 -15.84 6.94 -27.11
N PHE A 395 -15.76 5.80 -27.81
CA PHE A 395 -15.84 4.48 -27.19
C PHE A 395 -14.73 4.26 -26.14
N ARG A 396 -13.48 4.57 -26.48
CA ARG A 396 -12.35 4.47 -25.51
C ARG A 396 -12.54 5.37 -24.30
N LYS A 397 -12.98 6.61 -24.50
CA LYS A 397 -13.27 7.54 -23.39
C LYS A 397 -14.39 7.03 -22.50
N ALA A 398 -15.44 6.46 -23.09
CA ALA A 398 -16.54 5.85 -22.34
C ALA A 398 -16.06 4.65 -21.51
N GLY A 399 -15.27 3.75 -22.10
CA GLY A 399 -14.69 2.60 -21.39
C GLY A 399 -13.77 3.02 -20.23
N ILE A 400 -12.91 4.01 -20.44
CA ILE A 400 -12.07 4.58 -19.38
C ILE A 400 -12.92 5.17 -18.25
N LEU A 401 -13.97 5.93 -18.60
CA LEU A 401 -14.85 6.53 -17.59
C LEU A 401 -15.61 5.46 -16.82
N LEU A 402 -16.13 4.43 -17.50
CA LEU A 402 -16.81 3.28 -16.90
C LEU A 402 -15.90 2.59 -15.87
N LEU A 403 -14.66 2.25 -16.27
CA LEU A 403 -13.69 1.61 -15.36
C LEU A 403 -13.33 2.53 -14.19
N SER A 404 -13.13 3.83 -14.45
CA SER A 404 -12.82 4.80 -13.38
C SER A 404 -13.97 4.92 -12.39
N VAL A 405 -15.22 4.91 -12.87
CA VAL A 405 -16.42 4.93 -12.03
C VAL A 405 -16.57 3.61 -11.26
N ALA A 406 -16.26 2.48 -11.87
CA ALA A 406 -16.25 1.18 -11.18
C ALA A 406 -15.28 1.21 -9.99
N PHE A 407 -14.04 1.68 -10.18
CA PHE A 407 -13.09 1.84 -9.07
C PHE A 407 -13.58 2.80 -8.00
N LEU A 408 -14.22 3.92 -8.38
CA LEU A 408 -14.82 4.86 -7.45
C LEU A 408 -15.88 4.18 -6.59
N LEU A 409 -16.89 3.60 -7.25
CA LEU A 409 -18.05 2.99 -6.57
C LEU A 409 -17.62 1.79 -5.73
N GLY A 410 -16.72 0.94 -6.23
CA GLY A 410 -16.23 -0.21 -5.49
C GLY A 410 -15.47 0.18 -4.22
N ASN A 411 -14.61 1.19 -4.29
CA ASN A 411 -13.87 1.67 -3.11
C ASN A 411 -14.79 2.44 -2.14
N CYS A 412 -15.76 3.21 -2.63
CA CYS A 412 -16.78 3.84 -1.79
C CYS A 412 -17.66 2.80 -1.08
N TYR A 413 -18.09 1.75 -1.79
CA TYR A 413 -18.91 0.69 -1.22
C TYR A 413 -18.14 -0.14 -0.20
N THR A 414 -16.86 -0.43 -0.49
CA THR A 414 -15.94 -1.06 0.46
C THR A 414 -15.83 -0.24 1.74
N SER A 415 -15.52 1.06 1.65
CA SER A 415 -15.43 1.92 2.82
C SER A 415 -16.76 2.03 3.57
N TYR A 416 -17.89 2.12 2.86
CA TYR A 416 -19.21 2.15 3.48
C TYR A 416 -19.53 0.86 4.25
N ALA A 417 -19.27 -0.30 3.64
CA ALA A 417 -19.49 -1.59 4.27
C ALA A 417 -18.59 -1.76 5.51
N GLU A 418 -17.36 -1.27 5.44
CA GLU A 418 -16.42 -1.30 6.55
C GLU A 418 -16.84 -0.36 7.70
N MET A 419 -17.32 0.85 7.39
CA MET A 419 -17.84 1.77 8.41
C MET A 419 -19.02 1.18 9.19
N LYS A 420 -19.84 0.31 8.59
CA LYS A 420 -20.92 -0.39 9.31
C LYS A 420 -20.41 -1.38 10.36
N LYS A 421 -19.16 -1.84 10.23
CA LYS A 421 -18.56 -2.79 11.16
C LYS A 421 -17.95 -2.12 12.40
N LEU A 422 -17.81 -0.79 12.37
CA LEU A 422 -17.20 0.00 13.45
C LEU A 422 -17.68 -0.39 14.87
N PRO A 423 -19.00 -0.51 15.15
CA PRO A 423 -19.46 -0.87 16.48
C PRO A 423 -18.96 -2.24 16.94
N TYR A 424 -18.97 -3.22 16.03
CA TYR A 424 -18.50 -4.58 16.33
C TYR A 424 -16.99 -4.62 16.52
N ARG A 425 -16.22 -3.85 15.74
CA ARG A 425 -14.77 -3.74 15.92
C ARG A 425 -14.43 -3.14 17.27
N ARG A 426 -15.10 -2.06 17.65
CA ARG A 426 -14.90 -1.44 18.96
C ARG A 426 -15.27 -2.39 20.10
N ALA A 427 -16.43 -3.05 20.01
CA ALA A 427 -16.87 -4.01 21.02
C ALA A 427 -15.83 -5.13 21.22
N ARG A 428 -15.24 -5.64 20.14
CA ARG A 428 -14.17 -6.64 20.21
C ARG A 428 -12.92 -6.14 20.95
N TYR A 429 -12.51 -4.89 20.71
CA TYR A 429 -11.38 -4.29 21.43
C TYR A 429 -11.71 -3.99 22.91
N GLU A 430 -12.96 -3.64 23.23
CA GLU A 430 -13.42 -3.46 24.60
C GLU A 430 -13.45 -4.79 25.36
N GLU A 431 -13.87 -5.88 24.69
CA GLU A 431 -13.80 -7.25 25.20
C GLU A 431 -12.35 -7.67 25.50
N MET A 432 -11.43 -7.44 24.55
CA MET A 432 -9.99 -7.68 24.77
C MET A 432 -9.47 -6.91 25.99
N ARG A 433 -9.92 -5.67 26.19
CA ARG A 433 -9.50 -4.83 27.33
C ARG A 433 -10.02 -5.37 28.65
N ALA A 434 -11.28 -5.79 28.72
CA ALA A 434 -11.83 -6.41 29.91
C ALA A 434 -11.08 -7.72 30.24
N ALA A 435 -10.80 -8.55 29.24
CA ALA A 435 -10.08 -9.81 29.43
C ALA A 435 -8.62 -9.61 29.86
N ALA A 436 -7.97 -8.51 29.44
CA ALA A 436 -6.59 -8.21 29.81
C ALA A 436 -6.37 -8.03 31.32
N GLU A 437 -7.41 -7.65 32.08
CA GLU A 437 -7.37 -7.53 33.54
C GLU A 437 -7.47 -8.89 34.24
N GLN A 438 -7.98 -9.92 33.56
CA GLN A 438 -8.28 -11.24 34.14
C GLN A 438 -7.77 -12.40 33.27
N LEU A 439 -6.60 -12.24 32.64
CA LEU A 439 -6.06 -13.22 31.68
C LEU A 439 -5.91 -14.65 32.24
N GLN A 440 -5.79 -14.81 33.56
CA GLN A 440 -5.69 -16.12 34.21
C GLN A 440 -7.01 -16.88 34.25
N SER A 441 -8.14 -16.20 34.06
CA SER A 441 -9.47 -16.82 34.04
C SER A 441 -9.83 -17.45 32.69
N TYR A 442 -9.07 -17.14 31.64
CA TYR A 442 -9.29 -17.63 30.29
C TYR A 442 -8.36 -18.80 29.95
N THR A 443 -8.89 -19.76 29.21
CA THR A 443 -8.11 -20.86 28.63
C THR A 443 -7.23 -20.36 27.48
N ASP A 444 -6.21 -21.13 27.11
CA ASP A 444 -5.31 -20.78 26.01
C ASP A 444 -6.04 -20.58 24.68
N PRO A 445 -6.94 -21.49 24.23
CA PRO A 445 -7.69 -21.29 22.99
C PRO A 445 -8.56 -20.03 22.98
N GLU A 446 -9.20 -19.71 24.11
CA GLU A 446 -10.02 -18.51 24.24
C GLU A 446 -9.17 -17.24 24.10
N LEU A 447 -7.98 -17.21 24.70
CA LEU A 447 -7.05 -16.08 24.55
C LEU A 447 -6.52 -15.95 23.12
N GLU A 448 -6.17 -17.05 22.47
CA GLU A 448 -5.68 -17.03 21.10
C GLU A 448 -6.74 -16.49 20.12
N GLU A 449 -8.00 -16.87 20.31
CA GLU A 449 -9.12 -16.36 19.53
C GLU A 449 -9.41 -14.89 19.86
N LEU A 450 -9.47 -14.54 21.16
CA LEU A 450 -9.77 -13.19 21.62
C LEU A 450 -8.74 -12.18 21.14
N PHE A 451 -7.45 -12.47 21.30
CA PHE A 451 -6.36 -11.57 20.93
C PHE A 451 -5.87 -11.76 19.48
N GLU A 452 -6.48 -12.67 18.72
CA GLU A 452 -6.12 -12.98 17.33
C GLU A 452 -4.63 -13.33 17.17
N TYR A 453 -4.11 -14.14 18.11
CA TYR A 453 -2.69 -14.54 18.17
C TYR A 453 -2.55 -16.04 18.43
N HIS A 454 -2.42 -16.83 17.36
CA HIS A 454 -2.45 -18.31 17.39
C HIS A 454 -1.06 -18.94 17.58
N HIS A 455 -0.30 -18.47 18.57
CA HIS A 455 1.05 -18.99 18.88
C HIS A 455 1.26 -19.28 20.38
N GLY A 456 0.19 -19.58 21.11
CA GLY A 456 0.18 -19.95 22.53
C GLY A 456 -0.38 -18.86 23.44
N GLY A 457 -1.37 -19.23 24.28
CA GLY A 457 -1.94 -18.37 25.32
C GLY A 457 -0.89 -17.88 26.32
N GLU A 458 0.10 -18.71 26.66
CA GLU A 458 1.22 -18.31 27.52
C GLU A 458 2.02 -17.11 26.98
N ARG A 459 2.19 -17.00 25.65
CA ARG A 459 2.88 -15.84 25.06
C ARG A 459 2.04 -14.55 25.19
N ILE A 460 0.71 -14.66 25.20
CA ILE A 460 -0.18 -13.53 25.46
C ILE A 460 -0.04 -13.11 26.92
N ARG A 461 -0.11 -14.05 27.86
CA ARG A 461 0.07 -13.77 29.30
C ARG A 461 1.44 -13.16 29.60
N ALA A 462 2.51 -13.69 28.99
CA ALA A 462 3.86 -13.14 29.12
C ALA A 462 3.97 -11.70 28.60
N ALA A 463 3.34 -11.39 27.46
CA ALA A 463 3.33 -10.04 26.92
C ALA A 463 2.65 -9.06 27.89
N TYR A 464 1.47 -9.41 28.41
CA TYR A 464 0.74 -8.56 29.33
C TYR A 464 1.46 -8.38 30.67
N ARG A 465 2.15 -9.41 31.17
CA ARG A 465 3.03 -9.28 32.34
C ARG A 465 4.13 -8.24 32.14
N ILE A 466 4.79 -8.24 30.96
CA ILE A 466 5.81 -7.24 30.62
C ILE A 466 5.21 -5.82 30.59
N LEU A 467 3.99 -5.66 30.06
CA LEU A 467 3.31 -4.37 30.02
C LEU A 467 2.97 -3.86 31.42
N GLU A 468 2.49 -4.75 32.29
CA GLU A 468 2.14 -4.46 33.68
C GLU A 468 3.38 -4.08 34.50
N GLU A 469 4.42 -4.91 34.51
CA GLU A 469 5.68 -4.68 35.24
C GLU A 469 6.34 -3.34 34.86
N ARG A 470 6.16 -2.91 33.61
CA ARG A 470 6.75 -1.67 33.07
C ARG A 470 5.81 -0.48 33.08
N LYS A 471 4.56 -0.64 33.55
CA LYS A 471 3.51 0.39 33.54
C LYS A 471 3.30 1.00 32.16
N LEU A 472 3.03 0.15 31.17
CA LEU A 472 2.86 0.52 29.77
C LEU A 472 1.46 0.19 29.26
N ASN A 473 1.07 0.86 28.18
CA ASN A 473 -0.20 0.70 27.48
C ASN A 473 -1.40 0.85 28.44
N ILE A 474 -2.25 -0.17 28.60
CA ILE A 474 -3.39 -0.13 29.53
C ILE A 474 -2.99 -0.01 31.01
N PHE A 475 -1.75 -0.34 31.37
CA PHE A 475 -1.23 -0.29 32.75
C PHE A 475 -0.42 0.98 33.05
N ARG A 476 -0.58 2.03 32.23
CA ARG A 476 0.20 3.27 32.34
C ARG A 476 -0.24 4.21 33.48
N GLU A 477 -1.41 3.95 34.07
CA GLU A 477 -1.99 4.73 35.17
C GLU A 477 -1.46 4.27 36.53
#